data_AF-A0AAN7QDU5-F1
#
_entry.id   AF-A0AAN7QDU5-F1
#
_cell.length_a   1.000
_cell.length_b   1.000
_cell.length_c   1.000
_cell.angle_alpha   90.00
_cell.angle_beta   90.00
_cell.angle_gamma   90.00
#
_symmetry.space_group_name_H-M   'P 1'
#
loop_
_entity.id
_entity.type
_entity.pdbx_description
1 polymer ?
#
loop_
_entity_poly.entity_id
_entity_poly.type
_entity_poly.pdbx_seq_one_letter_code
_entity_poly.pdbx_strand_id
1 'polypeptide(L)'
;MNFCESSAFFENMKLILIISIISAISAMHTRPITTLNRPRCVCSGRITAIMHDINGGYCIYYGENGNRRWKCENTEEWDRYLNTIQTIAEEPTCHCSGIVTGIMEDETGTYCVYNGLDRRTRWECENKEEWDLYKRYKY
;
A
#
# COMPACT_ATOMS: atom_id res chain seq x y z
N MET A 1 -30.32 -24.15 62.31
CA MET A 1 -29.51 -24.83 61.29
C MET A 1 -29.48 -23.92 60.07
N ASN A 2 -28.27 -23.55 59.67
CA ASN A 2 -27.95 -22.45 58.76
C ASN A 2 -28.24 -22.82 57.29
N PHE A 3 -28.97 -21.95 56.58
CA PHE A 3 -29.03 -21.93 55.12
C PHE A 3 -28.10 -20.82 54.63
N CYS A 4 -26.88 -21.18 54.21
CA CYS A 4 -25.90 -20.30 53.59
C CYS A 4 -25.29 -21.00 52.38
N GLU A 5 -26.01 -21.05 51.26
CA GLU A 5 -25.46 -21.47 49.95
C GLU A 5 -26.11 -20.64 48.85
N SER A 6 -25.72 -19.37 48.70
CA SER A 6 -26.22 -18.52 47.59
C SER A 6 -25.19 -17.50 47.08
N SER A 7 -23.91 -17.66 47.41
CA SER A 7 -22.84 -16.73 47.00
C SER A 7 -21.95 -17.28 45.88
N ALA A 8 -21.94 -18.59 45.60
CA ALA A 8 -21.03 -19.19 44.61
C ALA A 8 -21.53 -19.10 43.15
N PHE A 9 -22.82 -18.80 42.94
CA PHE A 9 -23.40 -18.79 41.59
C PHE A 9 -23.18 -17.46 40.84
N PHE A 10 -23.02 -16.35 41.56
CA PHE A 10 -22.96 -15.01 40.97
C PHE A 10 -21.56 -14.61 40.46
N GLU A 11 -20.49 -15.24 40.96
CA GLU A 11 -19.11 -14.95 40.54
C GLU A 11 -18.77 -15.62 39.19
N ASN A 12 -19.29 -16.82 38.96
CA ASN A 12 -19.01 -17.59 37.74
C ASN A 12 -19.66 -16.97 36.49
N MET A 13 -20.75 -16.22 36.65
CA MET A 13 -21.45 -15.58 35.52
C MET A 13 -20.77 -14.27 35.05
N LYS A 14 -20.04 -13.58 35.94
CA LYS A 14 -19.22 -12.40 35.59
C LYS A 14 -17.96 -12.80 34.83
N LEU A 15 -17.34 -13.92 35.19
CA LEU A 15 -16.13 -14.39 34.52
C LEU A 15 -16.41 -14.77 33.05
N ILE A 16 -17.54 -15.42 32.78
CA ILE A 16 -17.94 -15.85 31.42
C ILE A 16 -18.27 -14.64 30.52
N LEU A 17 -18.81 -13.56 31.09
CA LEU A 17 -19.15 -12.34 30.35
C LEU A 17 -17.91 -11.49 30.00
N ILE A 18 -16.85 -11.56 30.81
CA ILE A 18 -15.58 -10.86 30.54
C ILE A 18 -14.77 -11.59 29.46
N ILE A 19 -14.83 -12.93 29.41
CA ILE A 19 -14.08 -13.72 28.43
C ILE A 19 -14.67 -13.57 27.01
N SER A 20 -15.98 -13.33 26.88
CA SER A 20 -16.67 -13.18 25.59
C SER A 20 -16.47 -11.83 24.90
N ILE A 21 -15.91 -10.84 25.58
CA ILE A 21 -15.60 -9.51 24.98
C ILE A 21 -14.21 -9.51 24.33
N ILE A 22 -13.32 -10.45 24.67
CA ILE A 22 -11.94 -10.50 24.16
C ILE A 22 -11.85 -11.19 22.78
N SER A 23 -12.89 -11.89 22.32
CA SER A 23 -12.88 -12.63 21.04
C SER A 23 -13.10 -11.77 19.79
N ALA A 24 -13.21 -10.44 19.92
CA ALA A 24 -13.22 -9.52 18.78
C ALA A 24 -11.81 -9.01 18.43
N ILE A 25 -10.81 -9.88 18.46
CA ILE A 25 -9.54 -9.60 17.80
C ILE A 25 -9.85 -9.66 16.30
N SER A 26 -10.09 -8.50 15.72
CA SER A 26 -10.15 -8.33 14.28
C SER A 26 -8.92 -9.01 13.71
N ALA A 27 -9.13 -10.08 12.95
CA ALA A 27 -8.14 -10.64 12.06
C ALA A 27 -7.80 -9.53 11.06
N MET A 28 -6.87 -8.64 11.45
CA MET A 28 -6.21 -7.78 10.51
C MET A 28 -5.48 -8.74 9.59
N HIS A 29 -6.07 -8.97 8.42
CA HIS A 29 -5.33 -9.38 7.25
C HIS A 29 -4.27 -8.31 7.05
N THR A 30 -3.13 -8.43 7.73
CA THR A 30 -1.87 -7.93 7.20
C THR A 30 -1.65 -8.76 5.96
N ARG A 31 -2.28 -8.35 4.84
CA ARG A 31 -1.74 -8.64 3.53
C ARG A 31 -0.27 -8.28 3.65
N PRO A 32 0.66 -9.19 3.32
CA PRO A 32 2.07 -8.84 3.35
C PRO A 32 2.18 -7.55 2.55
N ILE A 33 2.62 -6.48 3.22
CA ILE A 33 2.88 -5.23 2.54
C ILE A 33 4.06 -5.56 1.64
N THR A 34 3.78 -6.01 0.42
CA THR A 34 4.73 -6.10 -0.67
C THR A 34 4.91 -4.68 -1.20
N THR A 35 5.24 -3.72 -0.32
CA THR A 35 5.87 -2.47 -0.75
C THR A 35 7.20 -2.88 -1.34
N LEU A 36 7.19 -3.23 -2.62
CA LEU A 36 8.39 -3.38 -3.39
C LEU A 36 9.01 -2.01 -3.45
N ASN A 37 10.03 -1.81 -2.62
CA ASN A 37 10.77 -0.57 -2.63
C ASN A 37 11.45 -0.45 -3.99
N ARG A 38 11.08 0.61 -4.71
CA ARG A 38 11.74 0.94 -5.97
C ARG A 38 13.25 1.09 -5.72
N PRO A 39 14.10 0.41 -6.51
CA PRO A 39 15.54 0.54 -6.35
C PRO A 39 15.97 1.98 -6.64
N ARG A 40 16.97 2.47 -5.90
CA ARG A 40 17.58 3.78 -6.17
C ARG A 40 18.47 3.65 -7.40
N CYS A 41 18.34 4.57 -8.35
CA CYS A 41 19.17 4.56 -9.55
C CYS A 41 20.65 4.82 -9.22
N VAL A 42 21.54 3.93 -9.67
CA VAL A 42 23.00 4.14 -9.62
C VAL A 42 23.47 4.67 -10.98
N CYS A 43 24.24 5.76 -10.96
CA CYS A 43 24.73 6.44 -12.16
C CYS A 43 26.20 6.80 -11.99
N SER A 44 27.03 6.53 -13.00
CA SER A 44 28.37 7.10 -13.12
C SER A 44 28.35 8.42 -13.89
N GLY A 45 29.34 9.26 -13.61
CA GLY A 45 29.49 10.56 -14.27
C GLY A 45 28.63 11.67 -13.67
N ARG A 46 28.52 12.78 -14.39
CA ARG A 46 27.68 13.93 -13.99
C ARG A 46 26.25 13.68 -14.43
N ILE A 47 25.32 13.68 -13.48
CA ILE A 47 23.88 13.62 -13.71
C ILE A 47 23.23 14.94 -13.30
N THR A 48 22.14 15.28 -13.98
CA THR A 48 21.30 16.43 -13.67
C THR A 48 19.94 15.98 -13.12
N ALA A 49 19.45 14.83 -13.56
CA ALA A 49 18.19 14.26 -13.10
C ALA A 49 18.18 12.74 -13.17
N ILE A 50 17.25 12.12 -12.44
CA ILE A 50 16.91 10.71 -12.53
C ILE A 50 15.46 10.63 -12.98
N MET A 51 15.20 9.77 -13.97
CA MET A 51 13.86 9.48 -14.45
C MET A 51 13.58 8.00 -14.28
N HIS A 52 12.40 7.68 -13.77
CA HIS A 52 11.94 6.30 -13.66
C HIS A 52 10.78 6.11 -14.63
N ASP A 53 10.83 5.04 -15.41
CA ASP A 53 9.70 4.60 -16.23
C ASP A 53 9.48 3.08 -16.08
N ILE A 54 8.48 2.56 -16.78
CA ILE A 54 8.09 1.13 -16.71
C ILE A 54 9.21 0.16 -17.15
N ASN A 55 10.19 0.64 -17.92
CA ASN A 55 11.29 -0.16 -18.43
C ASN A 55 12.54 -0.04 -17.54
N GLY A 56 12.44 0.70 -16.43
CA GLY A 56 13.47 0.86 -15.43
C GLY A 56 13.82 2.32 -15.13
N GLY A 57 14.91 2.51 -14.41
CA GLY A 57 15.45 3.84 -14.13
C GLY A 57 16.45 4.30 -15.18
N TYR A 58 16.55 5.62 -15.33
CA TYR A 58 17.44 6.30 -16.26
C TYR A 58 18.13 7.49 -15.59
N CYS A 59 19.41 7.60 -15.87
CA CYS A 59 20.24 8.74 -15.56
C CYS A 59 20.13 9.75 -16.71
N ILE A 60 19.93 11.03 -16.39
CA ILE A 60 19.83 12.10 -17.38
C ILE A 60 20.87 13.17 -17.05
N TYR A 61 21.61 13.58 -18.08
CA TYR A 61 22.50 14.74 -18.04
C TYR A 61 22.01 15.79 -19.03
N TYR A 62 21.77 17.00 -18.53
CA TYR A 62 21.52 18.19 -19.33
C TYR A 62 22.79 19.03 -19.30
N GLY A 63 23.52 19.07 -20.42
CA GLY A 63 24.75 19.85 -20.53
C GLY A 63 24.81 20.66 -21.81
N GLU A 64 25.78 21.56 -21.88
CA GLU A 64 25.99 22.46 -23.04
C GLU A 64 26.23 21.69 -24.35
N ASN A 65 26.83 20.50 -24.26
CA ASN A 65 27.09 19.62 -25.39
C ASN A 65 25.92 18.66 -25.70
N GLY A 66 24.72 18.95 -25.20
CA GLY A 66 23.49 18.20 -25.45
C GLY A 66 23.06 17.29 -24.31
N ASN A 67 21.87 16.72 -24.49
CA ASN A 67 21.19 15.92 -23.48
C ASN A 67 21.55 14.45 -23.65
N ARG A 68 21.96 13.79 -22.57
CA ARG A 68 22.25 12.35 -22.55
C ARG A 68 21.29 11.65 -21.61
N ARG A 69 20.78 10.50 -22.05
CA ARG A 69 19.96 9.59 -21.26
C ARG A 69 20.57 8.19 -21.37
N TRP A 70 20.80 7.53 -20.23
CA TRP A 70 21.24 6.14 -20.19
C TRP A 70 20.56 5.40 -19.03
N LYS A 71 20.52 4.07 -19.09
CA LYS A 71 19.92 3.24 -18.03
C LYS A 71 20.73 3.34 -16.74
N CYS A 72 20.07 3.18 -15.59
CA CYS A 72 20.79 2.99 -14.32
C CYS A 72 21.73 1.79 -14.41
N GLU A 73 22.85 1.87 -13.71
CA GLU A 73 23.91 0.86 -13.71
C GLU A 73 23.57 -0.34 -12.82
N ASN A 74 22.70 -0.17 -11.84
CA ASN A 74 22.17 -1.26 -11.03
C ASN A 74 21.05 -2.03 -11.76
N THR A 75 21.32 -2.48 -12.99
CA THR A 75 20.33 -3.13 -13.85
C THR A 75 19.73 -4.37 -13.19
N GLU A 76 20.52 -5.15 -12.44
CA GLU A 76 20.05 -6.37 -11.80
C GLU A 76 18.97 -6.12 -10.72
N GLU A 77 19.10 -5.03 -9.96
CA GLU A 77 18.10 -4.64 -8.96
C GLU A 77 16.80 -4.18 -9.65
N TRP A 78 16.94 -3.44 -10.75
CA TRP A 78 15.81 -3.03 -11.58
C TRP A 78 15.12 -4.23 -12.23
N ASP A 79 15.86 -5.18 -12.76
CA ASP A 79 15.30 -6.39 -13.37
C ASP A 79 14.55 -7.22 -12.33
N ARG A 80 15.10 -7.37 -11.11
CA ARG A 80 14.40 -8.03 -10.00
C ARG A 80 13.11 -7.30 -9.61
N TYR A 81 13.14 -5.96 -9.54
CA TYR A 81 11.96 -5.15 -9.25
C TYR A 81 10.87 -5.31 -10.33
N LEU A 82 11.24 -5.17 -11.60
CA LEU A 82 10.33 -5.26 -12.73
C LEU A 82 9.71 -6.65 -12.88
N ASN A 83 10.50 -7.71 -12.75
CA ASN A 83 10.01 -9.09 -12.78
C ASN A 83 9.03 -9.38 -11.65
N THR A 84 9.29 -8.81 -10.46
CA THR A 84 8.42 -9.00 -9.31
C THR A 84 7.11 -8.25 -9.49
N ILE A 85 7.12 -7.02 -10.01
CA ILE A 85 5.88 -6.29 -10.36
C ILE A 85 5.08 -7.02 -11.42
N GLN A 86 5.74 -7.58 -12.44
CA GLN A 86 5.07 -8.34 -13.49
C GLN A 86 4.40 -9.63 -12.96
N THR A 87 5.00 -10.25 -11.95
CA THR A 87 4.48 -11.49 -11.33
C THR A 87 3.38 -11.20 -10.31
N ILE A 88 3.47 -10.07 -9.60
CA ILE A 88 2.51 -9.62 -8.58
C ILE A 88 1.58 -8.56 -9.17
N ALA A 89 0.94 -8.80 -10.31
CA ALA A 89 -0.17 -7.96 -10.75
C ALA A 89 -1.41 -8.20 -9.86
N GLU A 90 -1.24 -8.15 -8.55
CA GLU A 90 -2.31 -7.99 -7.58
C GLU A 90 -2.75 -6.53 -7.59
N GLU A 91 -4.03 -6.30 -7.34
CA GLU A 91 -4.57 -4.94 -7.31
C GLU A 91 -3.92 -4.13 -6.17
N PRO A 92 -3.26 -2.99 -6.48
CA PRO A 92 -2.56 -2.21 -5.47
C PRO A 92 -3.56 -1.62 -4.49
N THR A 93 -3.18 -1.52 -3.22
CA THR A 93 -4.03 -0.86 -2.21
C THR A 93 -3.88 0.65 -2.33
N CYS A 94 -4.98 1.40 -2.33
CA CYS A 94 -4.96 2.85 -2.44
C CYS A 94 -4.23 3.49 -1.25
N HIS A 95 -3.13 4.21 -1.51
CA HIS A 95 -2.43 5.01 -0.50
C HIS A 95 -3.01 6.41 -0.42
N CYS A 96 -3.31 6.86 0.80
CA CYS A 96 -3.97 8.14 1.03
C CYS A 96 -3.28 8.88 2.19
N SER A 97 -2.84 10.13 1.97
CA SER A 97 -2.45 11.02 3.07
C SER A 97 -3.65 11.83 3.57
N GLY A 98 -3.59 12.25 4.82
CA GLY A 98 -4.64 13.03 5.50
C GLY A 98 -5.61 12.19 6.33
N ILE A 99 -6.69 12.81 6.79
CA ILE A 99 -7.74 12.16 7.60
C ILE A 99 -8.63 11.37 6.65
N VAL A 100 -8.23 10.15 6.33
CA VAL A 100 -9.01 9.24 5.47
C VAL A 100 -9.93 8.44 6.36
N THR A 101 -11.20 8.34 5.99
CA THR A 101 -12.15 7.49 6.72
C THR A 101 -12.66 6.33 5.88
N GLY A 102 -12.22 6.21 4.62
CA GLY A 102 -12.61 5.11 3.74
C GLY A 102 -11.93 5.17 2.36
N ILE A 103 -12.03 4.03 1.67
CA ILE A 103 -11.66 3.87 0.26
C ILE A 103 -12.96 3.65 -0.52
N MET A 104 -13.12 4.35 -1.64
CA MET A 104 -14.27 4.22 -2.53
C MET A 104 -13.80 3.72 -3.89
N GLU A 105 -14.48 2.71 -4.40
CA GLU A 105 -14.24 2.13 -5.73
C GLU A 105 -15.51 2.28 -6.57
N ASP A 106 -15.38 2.79 -7.79
CA ASP A 106 -16.45 2.87 -8.76
C ASP A 106 -15.96 2.57 -10.18
N GLU A 107 -16.86 2.69 -11.17
CA GLU A 107 -16.56 2.40 -12.58
C GLU A 107 -15.42 3.27 -13.16
N THR A 108 -15.08 4.38 -12.50
CA THR A 108 -14.01 5.30 -12.93
C THR A 108 -12.67 5.04 -12.23
N GLY A 109 -12.67 4.27 -11.14
CA GLY A 109 -11.46 3.82 -10.45
C GLY A 109 -11.58 3.80 -8.93
N THR A 110 -10.43 3.80 -8.28
CA THR A 110 -10.29 3.72 -6.81
C THR A 110 -9.82 5.07 -6.25
N TYR A 111 -10.47 5.52 -5.17
CA TYR A 111 -10.29 6.86 -4.61
C TYR A 111 -10.23 6.85 -3.08
N CYS A 112 -9.48 7.79 -2.52
CA CYS A 112 -9.52 8.15 -1.12
C CYS A 112 -10.75 9.03 -0.85
N VAL A 113 -11.46 8.83 0.27
CA VAL A 113 -12.63 9.65 0.64
C VAL A 113 -12.62 10.10 2.09
N TYR A 114 -13.13 11.32 2.32
CA TYR A 114 -13.46 11.82 3.64
C TYR A 114 -14.93 11.49 3.96
N ASN A 115 -15.17 10.87 5.12
CA ASN A 115 -16.47 10.32 5.57
C ASN A 115 -17.08 9.16 4.76
N GLY A 116 -16.29 8.43 3.95
CA GLY A 116 -16.65 7.11 3.40
C GLY A 116 -17.89 7.00 2.49
N LEU A 117 -18.66 8.08 2.34
CA LEU A 117 -20.00 8.07 1.74
C LEU A 117 -20.22 9.24 0.77
N ASP A 118 -19.40 10.30 0.82
CA ASP A 118 -19.58 11.48 -0.04
C ASP A 118 -18.62 11.44 -1.24
N ARG A 119 -19.19 11.35 -2.45
CA ARG A 119 -18.43 11.37 -3.71
C ARG A 119 -17.74 12.70 -3.98
N ARG A 120 -18.19 13.80 -3.34
CA ARG A 120 -17.61 15.14 -3.51
C ARG A 120 -16.30 15.32 -2.77
N THR A 121 -16.01 14.45 -1.79
CA THR A 121 -14.79 14.50 -1.00
C THR A 121 -13.76 13.46 -1.46
N ARG A 122 -13.87 12.98 -2.70
CA ARG A 122 -12.93 11.98 -3.23
C ARG A 122 -11.68 12.63 -3.82
N TRP A 123 -10.52 12.00 -3.62
CA TRP A 123 -9.28 12.33 -4.31
C TRP A 123 -8.55 11.06 -4.77
N GLU A 124 -7.67 11.22 -5.75
CA GLU A 124 -6.91 10.10 -6.32
C GLU A 124 -5.94 9.51 -5.30
N CYS A 125 -5.74 8.19 -5.37
CA CYS A 125 -4.71 7.51 -4.61
C CYS A 125 -3.33 8.13 -4.89
N GLU A 126 -2.48 8.19 -3.89
CA GLU A 126 -1.14 8.78 -4.00
C GLU A 126 -0.17 7.84 -4.71
N ASN A 127 -0.40 6.52 -4.62
CA ASN A 127 0.35 5.52 -5.37
C ASN A 127 -0.16 5.39 -6.82
N LYS A 128 -0.35 6.52 -7.52
CA LYS A 128 -0.83 6.54 -8.92
C LYS A 128 0.00 5.66 -9.84
N GLU A 129 1.32 5.65 -9.64
CA GLU A 129 2.24 4.88 -10.47
C GLU A 129 2.05 3.36 -10.32
N GLU A 130 1.71 2.87 -9.12
CA GLU A 130 1.37 1.46 -8.89
C GLU A 130 0.05 1.09 -9.59
N TRP A 131 -0.95 1.96 -9.50
CA TRP A 131 -2.24 1.80 -10.19
C TRP A 131 -2.11 1.82 -11.71
N ASP A 132 -1.28 2.71 -12.25
CA ASP A 132 -1.01 2.80 -13.69
C ASP A 132 -0.32 1.54 -14.21
N LEU A 133 0.62 0.99 -13.43
CA LEU A 133 1.27 -0.29 -13.72
C LEU A 133 0.24 -1.43 -13.73
N TYR A 134 -0.58 -1.56 -12.67
CA TYR A 134 -1.61 -2.59 -12.57
C TYR A 134 -2.59 -2.57 -13.75
N LYS A 135 -3.15 -1.40 -14.06
CA LYS A 135 -4.13 -1.23 -15.15
C LYS A 135 -3.55 -1.64 -16.51
N ARG A 136 -2.26 -1.39 -16.76
CA ARG A 136 -1.59 -1.72 -18.03
C ARG A 136 -1.17 -3.19 -18.14
N TYR A 137 -0.98 -3.91 -17.04
CA TYR A 137 -0.67 -5.34 -17.07
C TYR A 137 -1.92 -6.24 -17.04
N LYS A 138 -3.05 -5.73 -16.52
CA LYS A 138 -4.33 -6.45 -16.48
C LYS A 138 -5.12 -6.39 -17.80
N TYR A 139 -4.94 -5.32 -18.60
CA TYR A 139 -5.65 -5.06 -19.86
C TYR A 139 -4.67 -4.77 -20.99
#